data_AF-A0A7S3S6N7-F1
#
_entry.id   AF-A0A7S3S6N7-F1
#
_cell.length_a   1.000
_cell.length_b   1.000
_cell.length_c   1.000
_cell.angle_alpha   90.00
_cell.angle_beta   90.00
_cell.angle_gamma   90.00
#
_symmetry.space_group_name_H-M   'P 1'
#
loop_
_entity.id
_entity.type
_entity.pdbx_description
1 polymer ?
#
loop_
_entity_poly.entity_id
_entity_poly.type
_entity_poly.pdbx_seq_one_letter_code
_entity_poly.pdbx_strand_id
1 'polypeptide(L)'
;RQDIGVDRGGAYRRRVSQERQCALPATHACLSPPCWSTSHPLLVDARPAAQASRLALARHQPVLMQDGSDPGRRQALFGALAPRSIRVGHNVVANNDWNSSSPAYGIVRAQVYELRRVYYQGLVDGCVQRVDVERLDAPPPPGCAGYKKYVALYSRRYHSGTAPVVLQPSEVEVVRVRDEVSGSAWLALPGLFWTWLAFTFYKYGEERGGAFRGLKKGSR
;
A
#
# COMPACT_ATOMS: atom_id res chain seq x y z
N ARG A 1 -33.54 40.41 2.50
CA ARG A 1 -32.12 40.82 2.45
C ARG A 1 -31.52 40.43 3.79
N GLN A 2 -30.96 39.23 3.87
CA GLN A 2 -30.35 38.68 5.09
C GLN A 2 -28.87 38.52 4.79
N ASP A 3 -28.05 39.28 5.52
CA ASP A 3 -26.60 39.26 5.43
C ASP A 3 -26.07 38.06 6.22
N ILE A 4 -25.53 37.08 5.51
CA ILE A 4 -24.78 35.97 6.10
C ILE A 4 -23.30 36.39 6.08
N GLY A 5 -22.82 36.87 7.22
CA GLY A 5 -21.40 37.04 7.47
C GLY A 5 -20.73 35.67 7.58
N VAL A 6 -19.87 35.36 6.60
CA VAL A 6 -19.00 34.19 6.66
C VAL A 6 -17.69 34.59 7.32
N ASP A 7 -17.49 34.03 8.51
CA ASP A 7 -16.41 34.31 9.43
C ASP A 7 -15.07 33.70 8.97
N ARG A 8 -14.00 34.35 9.43
CA ARG A 8 -12.60 34.19 8.99
C ARG A 8 -12.03 32.81 9.32
N GLY A 9 -11.58 32.09 8.29
CA GLY A 9 -10.81 30.85 8.43
C GLY A 9 -9.46 31.08 9.11
N GLY A 10 -9.29 30.47 10.28
CA GLY A 10 -8.13 30.60 11.16
C GLY A 10 -6.81 30.12 10.54
N ALA A 11 -5.75 30.85 10.86
CA ALA A 11 -4.37 30.48 10.59
C ALA A 11 -4.00 29.22 11.40
N TYR A 12 -3.90 28.09 10.71
CA TYR A 12 -3.43 26.83 11.29
C TYR A 12 -1.94 26.97 11.64
N ARG A 13 -1.66 27.12 12.93
CA ARG A 13 -0.31 27.31 13.49
C ARG A 13 0.50 26.02 13.26
N ARG A 14 1.43 26.05 12.29
CA ARG A 14 2.44 25.00 12.07
C ARG A 14 3.21 24.73 13.36
N ARG A 15 2.84 23.70 14.12
CA ARG A 15 3.74 23.14 15.14
C ARG A 15 4.66 22.15 14.43
N VAL A 16 5.81 22.66 14.00
CA VAL A 16 6.95 21.81 13.67
C VAL A 16 7.45 21.27 15.01
N SER A 17 7.03 20.07 15.38
CA SER A 17 7.57 19.37 16.55
C SER A 17 8.93 18.83 16.14
N GLN A 18 9.99 19.59 16.41
CA GLN A 18 11.36 19.18 16.15
C GLN A 18 11.88 18.41 17.37
N GLU A 19 11.88 17.09 17.28
CA GLU A 19 12.45 16.25 18.32
C GLU A 19 13.93 15.98 17.97
N ARG A 20 14.85 16.54 18.78
CA ARG A 20 16.27 16.24 18.69
C ARG A 20 16.59 15.15 19.71
N GLN A 21 16.99 13.98 19.23
CA GLN A 21 17.55 12.94 20.08
C GLN A 21 19.06 12.94 19.85
N CYS A 22 19.79 13.58 20.76
CA CYS A 22 21.24 13.49 20.80
C CYS A 22 21.62 12.25 21.58
N ALA A 23 22.27 11.29 20.92
CA ALA A 23 22.92 10.20 21.63
C ALA A 23 24.07 10.82 22.44
N LEU A 24 23.97 10.77 23.78
CA LEU A 24 25.09 11.10 24.64
C LEU A 24 26.28 10.18 24.27
N PRO A 25 27.52 10.70 24.23
CA PRO A 25 28.68 9.85 24.00
C PRO A 25 28.75 8.81 25.12
N ALA A 26 28.70 7.54 24.73
CA ALA A 26 28.87 6.42 25.65
C ALA A 26 30.27 6.51 26.28
N THR A 27 30.33 7.00 27.52
CA THR A 27 31.52 6.89 28.34
C THR A 27 31.81 5.42 28.59
N HIS A 28 33.01 5.02 28.16
CA HIS A 28 33.61 3.71 28.37
C HIS A 28 33.41 3.19 29.80
N ALA A 29 32.68 2.08 29.92
CA ALA A 29 32.77 1.19 31.07
C ALA A 29 33.17 -0.19 30.55
N CYS A 30 34.48 -0.43 30.51
CA CYS A 30 35.04 -1.77 30.57
C CYS A 30 34.56 -2.44 31.85
N LEU A 31 34.14 -3.72 31.79
CA LEU A 31 34.37 -4.75 32.83
C LEU A 31 33.70 -6.08 32.40
N SER A 32 34.55 -7.01 31.96
CA SER A 32 34.55 -8.48 32.13
C SER A 32 33.29 -9.37 31.90
N PRO A 33 33.46 -10.55 31.27
CA PRO A 33 32.39 -11.51 31.00
C PRO A 33 32.22 -12.55 32.12
N PRO A 34 30.99 -13.09 32.34
CA PRO A 34 30.83 -14.38 32.99
C PRO A 34 30.64 -15.49 31.94
N CYS A 35 31.62 -16.38 31.92
CA CYS A 35 31.63 -17.67 31.24
C CYS A 35 30.53 -18.57 31.80
N TRP A 36 29.50 -18.91 31.02
CA TRP A 36 28.60 -20.02 31.36
C TRP A 36 28.52 -20.97 30.17
N SER A 37 29.26 -22.06 30.36
CA SER A 37 29.21 -23.30 29.61
C SER A 37 27.81 -23.91 29.70
N THR A 38 27.23 -24.28 28.56
CA THR A 38 26.13 -25.25 28.55
C THR A 38 26.28 -26.13 27.32
N SER A 39 26.93 -27.26 27.55
CA SER A 39 26.97 -28.42 26.66
C SER A 39 25.60 -29.10 26.62
N HIS A 40 24.99 -29.21 25.44
CA HIS A 40 24.05 -30.29 25.15
C HIS A 40 24.21 -30.79 23.70
N PRO A 41 24.20 -32.11 23.48
CA PRO A 41 24.38 -32.73 22.18
C PRO A 41 23.03 -32.87 21.47
N LEU A 42 22.96 -32.60 20.16
CA LEU A 42 21.85 -33.03 19.33
C LEU A 42 22.37 -33.71 18.07
N LEU A 43 22.41 -35.04 18.19
CA LEU A 43 22.09 -36.05 17.20
C LEU A 43 21.06 -35.56 16.17
N VAL A 44 21.45 -35.41 14.90
CA VAL A 44 20.53 -35.47 13.76
C VAL A 44 21.22 -36.21 12.61
N ASP A 45 20.58 -37.29 12.22
CA ASP A 45 20.94 -38.23 11.15
C ASP A 45 21.26 -37.56 9.81
N ALA A 46 22.32 -38.05 9.19
CA ALA A 46 22.57 -37.92 7.77
C ALA A 46 21.58 -38.78 6.97
N ARG A 47 20.82 -38.17 6.06
CA ARG A 47 20.20 -38.88 4.93
C ARG A 47 20.74 -38.35 3.60
N PRO A 48 21.15 -39.23 2.68
CA PRO A 48 21.77 -38.85 1.43
C PRO A 48 20.75 -38.48 0.34
N ALA A 49 21.29 -37.74 -0.61
CA ALA A 49 20.83 -37.40 -1.94
C ALA A 49 19.73 -38.29 -2.57
N ALA A 50 18.67 -37.63 -3.03
CA ALA A 50 17.92 -38.07 -4.20
C ALA A 50 17.89 -36.92 -5.21
N GLN A 51 18.82 -36.99 -6.16
CA GLN A 51 18.75 -36.29 -7.43
C GLN A 51 17.53 -36.81 -8.20
N ALA A 52 16.61 -35.92 -8.54
CA ALA A 52 15.54 -36.20 -9.48
C ALA A 52 15.41 -35.02 -10.47
N SER A 53 16.17 -35.14 -11.56
CA SER A 53 15.76 -34.87 -12.94
C SER A 53 14.66 -33.82 -13.14
N ARG A 54 15.04 -32.54 -13.20
CA ARG A 54 14.24 -31.51 -13.87
C ARG A 54 14.61 -31.48 -15.35
N LEU A 55 13.96 -32.34 -16.12
CA LEU A 55 13.83 -32.15 -17.57
C LEU A 55 13.06 -30.86 -17.80
N ALA A 56 13.78 -29.84 -18.25
CA ALA A 56 13.24 -28.56 -18.68
C ALA A 56 12.40 -28.78 -19.95
N LEU A 57 11.11 -29.01 -19.76
CA LEU A 57 10.13 -28.81 -20.82
C LEU A 57 10.01 -27.29 -21.00
N ALA A 58 10.73 -26.76 -22.00
CA ALA A 58 10.61 -25.40 -22.48
C ALA A 58 9.18 -25.15 -23.01
N ARG A 59 8.24 -24.94 -22.08
CA ARG A 59 7.00 -24.26 -22.41
C ARG A 59 7.36 -22.81 -22.64
N HIS A 60 7.29 -22.40 -23.91
CA HIS A 60 7.10 -21.02 -24.30
C HIS A 60 6.01 -20.41 -23.40
N GLN A 61 6.42 -19.70 -22.35
CA GLN A 61 5.52 -18.76 -21.73
C GLN A 61 5.37 -17.62 -22.72
N PRO A 62 4.14 -17.26 -23.13
CA PRO A 62 3.96 -16.01 -23.83
C PRO A 62 4.52 -14.92 -22.91
N VAL A 63 5.47 -14.14 -23.43
CA VAL A 63 5.92 -12.89 -22.83
C VAL A 63 4.69 -12.00 -22.79
N LEU A 64 3.92 -12.12 -21.72
CA LEU A 64 2.93 -11.15 -21.33
C LEU A 64 3.74 -9.89 -21.13
N MET A 65 3.60 -8.97 -22.09
CA MET A 65 4.25 -7.68 -22.06
C MET A 65 4.19 -7.16 -20.62
N GLN A 66 5.37 -6.96 -20.01
CA GLN A 66 5.51 -6.00 -18.93
C GLN A 66 5.15 -4.66 -19.55
N ASP A 67 3.85 -4.41 -19.61
CA ASP A 67 3.32 -3.07 -19.75
C ASP A 67 3.83 -2.38 -18.51
N GLY A 68 4.94 -1.65 -18.68
CA GLY A 68 5.43 -0.72 -17.69
C GLY A 68 4.23 0.11 -17.34
N SER A 69 3.63 -0.21 -16.20
CA SER A 69 2.45 0.45 -15.66
C SER A 69 2.93 1.82 -15.26
N ASP A 70 3.09 2.67 -16.26
CA ASP A 70 3.37 4.07 -16.12
C ASP A 70 2.04 4.65 -15.61
N PRO A 71 1.95 4.96 -14.30
CA PRO A 71 0.69 5.35 -13.68
C PRO A 71 0.13 6.62 -14.33
N GLY A 72 0.96 7.37 -15.08
CA GLY A 72 0.55 8.52 -15.88
C GLY A 72 -0.26 8.17 -17.13
N ARG A 73 -0.05 7.02 -17.77
CA ARG A 73 -0.71 6.72 -19.06
C ARG A 73 -2.17 6.30 -18.90
N ARG A 74 -2.51 5.64 -17.78
CA ARG A 74 -3.92 5.35 -17.40
C ARG A 74 -4.71 6.62 -17.06
N GLN A 75 -4.05 7.71 -16.66
CA GLN A 75 -4.70 8.98 -16.32
C GLN A 75 -5.14 9.79 -17.54
N ALA A 76 -4.53 9.57 -18.72
CA ALA A 76 -4.76 10.40 -19.90
C ALA A 76 -6.03 10.04 -20.69
N LEU A 77 -6.51 8.79 -20.61
CA LEU A 77 -7.67 8.32 -21.37
C LEU A 77 -9.01 8.49 -20.63
N PHE A 78 -8.98 8.68 -19.31
CA PHE A 78 -10.17 8.65 -18.47
C PHE A 78 -10.10 9.78 -17.45
N GLY A 79 -10.81 10.88 -17.72
CA GLY A 79 -10.75 12.15 -16.99
C GLY A 79 -10.56 12.06 -15.48
N ALA A 80 -9.30 12.15 -15.07
CA ALA A 80 -8.78 12.96 -13.97
C ALA A 80 -9.62 13.07 -12.68
N LEU A 81 -9.73 11.98 -11.92
CA LEU A 81 -9.59 12.14 -10.47
C LEU A 81 -8.09 12.23 -10.19
N ALA A 82 -7.54 13.45 -10.30
CA ALA A 82 -6.14 13.69 -9.97
C ALA A 82 -5.81 13.02 -8.63
N PRO A 83 -4.71 12.25 -8.52
CA PRO A 83 -4.34 11.61 -7.27
C PRO A 83 -4.24 12.71 -6.21
N ARG A 84 -5.16 12.68 -5.25
CA ARG A 84 -5.21 13.71 -4.21
C ARG A 84 -3.91 13.62 -3.38
N SER A 85 -3.55 14.62 -2.59
CA SER A 85 -2.38 14.47 -1.69
C SER A 85 -2.71 13.47 -0.55
N ILE A 86 -1.91 12.43 -0.29
CA ILE A 86 -2.13 11.53 0.87
C ILE A 86 -1.70 12.28 2.14
N ARG A 87 -2.56 12.31 3.16
CA ARG A 87 -2.34 13.02 4.42
C ARG A 87 -2.25 12.06 5.59
N VAL A 88 -1.54 12.47 6.64
CA VAL A 88 -1.56 11.79 7.94
C VAL A 88 -3.01 11.66 8.44
N GLY A 89 -3.35 10.49 8.98
CA GLY A 89 -4.69 10.09 9.41
C GLY A 89 -5.53 9.40 8.34
N HIS A 90 -5.08 9.36 7.07
CA HIS A 90 -5.80 8.63 6.03
C HIS A 90 -5.58 7.12 6.13
N ASN A 91 -6.62 6.37 5.74
CA ASN A 91 -6.52 4.96 5.45
C ASN A 91 -5.87 4.75 4.08
N VAL A 92 -4.82 3.94 4.09
CA VAL A 92 -3.99 3.62 2.94
C VAL A 92 -3.86 2.11 2.81
N VAL A 93 -3.63 1.64 1.59
CA VAL A 93 -3.28 0.26 1.30
C VAL A 93 -1.79 0.25 0.98
N ALA A 94 -1.07 -0.66 1.63
CA ALA A 94 0.29 -0.99 1.21
C ALA A 94 0.17 -1.82 -0.08
N ASN A 95 0.38 -1.16 -1.21
CA ASN A 95 0.56 -1.85 -2.47
C ASN A 95 2.01 -2.32 -2.50
N ASN A 96 2.21 -3.63 -2.46
CA ASN A 96 3.51 -4.21 -2.71
C ASN A 96 3.54 -4.67 -4.14
N ASP A 97 4.42 -4.05 -4.93
CA ASP A 97 4.88 -4.65 -6.16
C ASP A 97 5.53 -6.01 -5.83
N TRP A 98 5.47 -6.93 -6.79
CA TRP A 98 5.78 -8.35 -6.63
C TRP A 98 7.17 -8.66 -6.01
N ASN A 99 8.11 -7.71 -6.08
CA ASN A 99 9.45 -7.83 -5.49
C ASN A 99 9.63 -7.21 -4.09
N SER A 100 8.63 -6.49 -3.57
CA SER A 100 8.75 -5.71 -2.32
C SER A 100 7.95 -6.31 -1.16
N SER A 101 7.28 -7.45 -1.36
CA SER A 101 6.65 -8.20 -0.27
C SER A 101 7.70 -8.89 0.58
N SER A 102 8.40 -8.11 1.40
CA SER A 102 9.19 -8.65 2.48
C SER A 102 8.34 -8.64 3.75
N PRO A 103 7.75 -9.78 4.15
CA PRO A 103 7.10 -9.91 5.45
C PRO A 103 8.04 -9.58 6.62
N ALA A 104 9.36 -9.46 6.37
CA ALA A 104 10.34 -9.00 7.33
C ALA A 104 10.02 -7.62 7.93
N TYR A 105 9.28 -6.76 7.21
CA TYR A 105 8.87 -5.45 7.71
C TYR A 105 7.53 -5.46 8.48
N GLY A 106 6.87 -6.62 8.61
CA GLY A 106 5.56 -6.71 9.27
C GLY A 106 4.40 -6.11 8.47
N ILE A 107 4.61 -5.80 7.17
CA ILE A 107 3.54 -5.33 6.28
C ILE A 107 2.93 -6.49 5.51
N VAL A 108 1.61 -6.60 5.63
CA VAL A 108 0.77 -7.56 4.94
C VAL A 108 0.17 -6.89 3.72
N ARG A 109 0.32 -7.53 2.56
CA ARG A 109 -0.15 -7.00 1.27
C ARG A 109 -1.68 -6.84 1.24
N ALA A 110 -2.15 -5.82 0.52
CA ALA A 110 -3.58 -5.57 0.29
C ALA A 110 -4.39 -5.42 1.60
N GLN A 111 -3.72 -5.02 2.68
CA GLN A 111 -4.37 -4.69 3.94
C GLN A 111 -4.46 -3.18 4.12
N VAL A 112 -5.46 -2.78 4.88
CA VAL A 112 -5.67 -1.37 5.24
C VAL A 112 -4.80 -1.01 6.43
N TYR A 113 -4.05 0.08 6.27
CA TYR A 113 -3.23 0.74 7.27
C TYR A 113 -3.68 2.18 7.44
N GLU A 114 -3.48 2.71 8.64
CA GLU A 114 -3.62 4.13 8.94
C GLU A 114 -2.23 4.79 8.85
N LEU A 115 -2.12 5.84 8.05
CA LEU A 115 -0.89 6.63 7.96
C LEU A 115 -0.77 7.52 9.21
N ARG A 116 0.01 7.09 10.20
CA ARG A 116 0.10 7.78 11.50
C ARG A 116 1.05 8.97 11.51
N ARG A 117 2.15 8.89 10.76
CA ARG A 117 3.18 9.93 10.75
C ARG A 117 3.93 9.92 9.41
N VAL A 118 4.27 11.09 8.91
CA VAL A 118 5.23 11.28 7.82
C VAL A 118 6.28 12.25 8.33
N TYR A 119 7.55 11.89 8.18
CA TYR A 119 8.62 12.75 8.67
C TYR A 119 9.89 12.59 7.84
N TYR A 120 10.73 13.62 7.88
CA TYR A 120 12.08 13.60 7.35
C TYR A 120 13.05 13.38 8.49
N GLN A 121 14.00 12.47 8.31
CA GLN A 121 15.06 12.19 9.29
C GLN A 121 16.42 12.40 8.63
N GLY A 122 17.28 13.13 9.33
CA GLY A 122 18.66 13.38 8.94
C GLY A 122 19.57 13.55 10.15
N LEU A 123 20.85 13.78 9.88
CA LEU A 123 21.87 14.00 10.90
C LEU A 123 22.31 15.46 10.84
N VAL A 124 22.24 16.16 11.98
CA VAL A 124 22.72 17.54 12.13
C VAL A 124 23.54 17.62 13.40
N ASP A 125 24.78 18.09 13.27
CA ASP A 125 25.74 18.22 14.38
C ASP A 125 25.90 16.92 15.18
N GLY A 126 25.87 15.77 14.50
CA GLY A 126 25.97 14.46 15.13
C GLY A 126 24.68 13.96 15.80
N CYS A 127 23.62 14.77 15.87
CA CYS A 127 22.34 14.37 16.44
C CYS A 127 21.33 13.98 15.36
N VAL A 128 20.48 12.99 15.66
CA VAL A 128 19.37 12.61 14.78
C VAL A 128 18.27 13.66 14.93
N GLN A 129 17.94 14.32 13.83
CA GLN A 129 16.87 15.28 13.76
C GLN A 129 15.71 14.70 12.96
N ARG A 130 14.50 14.78 13.54
CA ARG A 130 13.25 14.40 12.87
C ARG A 130 12.36 15.62 12.69
N VAL A 131 11.79 15.75 11.50
CA VAL A 131 10.91 16.87 11.14
C VAL A 131 9.63 16.33 10.54
N ASP A 132 8.52 16.54 11.23
CA ASP A 132 7.21 16.03 10.85
C ASP A 132 6.57 16.83 9.73
N VAL A 133 5.84 16.13 8.87
CA VAL A 133 5.14 16.69 7.72
C VAL A 133 3.76 16.06 7.61
N GLU A 134 2.77 16.84 7.19
CA GLU A 134 1.37 16.40 7.14
C GLU A 134 1.03 15.54 5.93
N ARG A 135 1.84 15.61 4.86
CA ARG A 135 1.53 14.99 3.56
C ARG A 135 2.67 14.13 3.03
N LEU A 136 2.31 13.06 2.34
CA LEU A 136 3.26 12.11 1.75
C LEU A 136 3.98 12.67 0.52
N ASP A 137 3.36 13.59 -0.21
CA ASP A 137 3.89 14.27 -1.39
C ASP A 137 4.60 15.59 -1.05
N ALA A 138 4.54 16.04 0.21
CA ALA A 138 5.14 17.29 0.60
C ALA A 138 6.68 17.25 0.45
N PRO A 139 7.29 18.32 -0.09
CA PRO A 139 8.74 18.44 -0.22
C PRO A 139 9.43 18.55 1.16
N PRO A 140 10.75 18.29 1.22
CA PRO A 140 11.51 18.49 2.46
C PRO A 140 11.41 19.95 2.92
N PRO A 141 11.16 20.20 4.22
CA PRO A 141 11.19 21.55 4.79
C PRO A 141 12.56 22.24 4.61
N PRO A 142 12.62 23.59 4.62
CA PRO A 142 13.88 24.31 4.53
C PRO A 142 14.83 23.90 5.66
N GLY A 143 16.11 23.68 5.34
CA GLY A 143 17.12 23.19 6.28
C GLY A 143 17.18 21.66 6.41
N CYS A 144 16.27 20.91 5.76
CA CYS A 144 16.27 19.44 5.75
C CYS A 144 16.81 18.86 4.43
N ALA A 145 17.70 19.59 3.74
CA ALA A 145 18.27 19.11 2.49
C ALA A 145 19.08 17.82 2.72
N GLY A 146 18.80 16.78 1.93
CA GLY A 146 19.43 15.46 2.07
C GLY A 146 18.82 14.55 3.13
N TYR A 147 17.77 14.98 3.84
CA TYR A 147 17.08 14.10 4.79
C TYR A 147 16.31 13.00 4.07
N LYS A 148 16.26 11.82 4.68
CA LYS A 148 15.48 10.69 4.17
C LYS A 148 14.04 10.77 4.69
N LYS A 149 13.08 10.49 3.81
CA LYS A 149 11.66 10.49 4.15
C LYS A 149 11.26 9.13 4.72
N TYR A 150 10.52 9.15 5.82
CA TYR A 150 9.97 7.98 6.47
C TYR A 150 8.47 8.13 6.70
N VAL A 151 7.78 7.00 6.70
CA VAL A 151 6.34 6.89 6.97
C VAL A 151 6.11 5.87 8.06
N ALA A 152 5.19 6.18 8.97
CA ALA A 152 4.74 5.26 10.01
C ALA A 152 3.34 4.75 9.68
N LEU A 153 3.23 3.44 9.44
CA LEU A 153 1.99 2.76 9.10
C LEU A 153 1.50 1.90 10.27
N TYR A 154 0.22 2.04 10.61
CA TYR A 154 -0.39 1.32 11.72
C TYR A 154 -1.61 0.54 11.23
N SER A 155 -1.69 -0.76 11.53
CA SER A 155 -2.93 -1.51 11.35
C SER A 155 -3.37 -2.02 12.71
N ARG A 156 -4.59 -1.66 13.14
CA ARG A 156 -5.13 -2.13 14.41
C ARG A 156 -5.19 -3.66 14.52
N ARG A 157 -5.32 -4.35 13.38
CA ARG A 157 -5.39 -5.82 13.34
C ARG A 157 -4.03 -6.48 13.56
N TYR A 158 -2.96 -5.91 12.99
CA TYR A 158 -1.63 -6.51 12.98
C TYR A 158 -0.67 -5.87 14.01
N HIS A 159 -0.95 -4.65 14.45
CA HIS A 159 -0.13 -3.86 15.37
C HIS A 159 -0.91 -3.52 16.67
N SER A 160 -1.90 -4.31 17.07
CA SER A 160 -2.65 -4.08 18.33
C SER A 160 -1.75 -4.13 19.57
N GLY A 161 -0.67 -4.93 19.53
CA GLY A 161 0.32 -5.07 20.61
C GLY A 161 1.73 -4.66 20.21
N THR A 162 1.90 -4.00 19.06
CA THR A 162 3.22 -3.67 18.50
C THR A 162 3.24 -2.21 18.05
N ALA A 163 4.42 -1.60 18.03
CA ALA A 163 4.58 -0.25 17.52
C ALA A 163 4.21 -0.15 16.02
N PRO A 164 3.84 1.04 15.52
CA PRO A 164 3.69 1.29 14.10
C PRO A 164 4.96 0.93 13.34
N VAL A 165 4.80 0.39 12.13
CA VAL A 165 5.91 0.03 11.25
C VAL A 165 6.41 1.28 10.56
N VAL A 166 7.72 1.54 10.65
CA VAL A 166 8.38 2.70 10.06
C VAL A 166 9.18 2.25 8.84
N LEU A 167 8.91 2.85 7.69
CA LEU A 167 9.52 2.49 6.40
C LEU A 167 9.82 3.72 5.56
N GLN A 168 10.63 3.53 4.52
CA GLN A 168 10.80 4.53 3.47
C GLN A 168 9.68 4.41 2.43
N PRO A 169 9.18 5.52 1.85
CA PRO A 169 8.21 5.47 0.75
C PRO A 169 8.69 4.69 -0.49
N SER A 170 10.00 4.48 -0.65
CA SER A 170 10.57 3.65 -1.71
C SER A 170 10.46 2.16 -1.44
N GLU A 171 10.28 1.75 -0.19
CA GLU A 171 10.17 0.35 0.22
C GLU A 171 8.72 -0.15 0.14
N VAL A 172 7.75 0.76 0.26
CA VAL A 172 6.32 0.44 0.19
C VAL A 172 5.58 1.48 -0.64
N GLU A 173 4.91 1.03 -1.69
CA GLU A 173 4.00 1.90 -2.42
C GLU A 173 2.71 2.05 -1.61
N VAL A 174 2.32 3.29 -1.34
CA VAL A 174 1.17 3.60 -0.51
C VAL A 174 0.11 4.25 -1.37
N VAL A 175 -1.03 3.57 -1.52
CA VAL A 175 -2.18 4.07 -2.28
C VAL A 175 -3.33 4.33 -1.32
N ARG A 176 -4.15 5.36 -1.55
CA ARG A 176 -5.36 5.54 -0.74
C ARG A 176 -6.38 4.47 -1.08
N VAL A 177 -7.01 3.94 -0.05
CA VAL A 177 -8.15 3.00 -0.18
C VAL A 177 -9.24 3.57 -1.09
N ARG A 178 -9.55 4.87 -0.95
CA ARG A 178 -10.57 5.53 -1.78
C ARG A 178 -10.19 5.54 -3.26
N ASP A 179 -8.93 5.74 -3.58
CA ASP A 179 -8.47 5.83 -4.97
C ASP A 179 -8.53 4.43 -5.60
N GLU A 180 -8.09 3.40 -4.88
CA GLU A 180 -8.23 1.98 -5.26
C GLU A 180 -9.69 1.55 -5.50
N VAL A 181 -10.57 1.90 -4.56
CA VAL A 181 -12.01 1.58 -4.67
C VAL A 181 -12.63 2.32 -5.85
N SER A 182 -12.27 3.59 -6.07
CA SER A 182 -12.78 4.35 -7.22
C SER A 182 -12.29 3.79 -8.55
N GLY A 183 -11.02 3.37 -8.64
CA GLY A 183 -10.47 2.72 -9.82
C GLY A 183 -11.17 1.40 -10.10
N SER A 184 -11.37 0.58 -9.06
CA SER A 184 -12.08 -0.70 -9.16
C SER A 184 -13.55 -0.53 -9.55
N ALA A 185 -14.24 0.44 -8.96
CA ALA A 185 -15.63 0.76 -9.29
C ALA A 185 -15.77 1.20 -10.75
N TRP A 186 -14.83 2.01 -11.24
CA TRP A 186 -14.83 2.42 -12.65
C TRP A 186 -14.62 1.22 -13.59
N LEU A 187 -13.71 0.32 -13.27
CA LEU A 187 -13.51 -0.89 -14.08
C LEU A 187 -14.73 -1.82 -14.06
N ALA A 188 -15.53 -1.82 -12.99
CA ALA A 188 -16.73 -2.64 -12.87
C ALA A 188 -17.94 -2.09 -13.65
N LEU A 189 -18.02 -0.77 -13.89
CA LEU A 189 -19.19 -0.15 -14.50
C LEU A 189 -19.53 -0.67 -15.91
N PRO A 190 -18.56 -0.87 -16.84
CA PRO A 190 -18.86 -1.47 -18.14
C PRO A 190 -19.43 -2.88 -18.02
N GLY A 191 -18.89 -3.72 -17.13
CA GLY A 191 -19.40 -5.08 -16.91
C GLY A 191 -20.82 -5.08 -16.35
N LEU A 192 -21.09 -4.19 -15.39
CA LEU A 192 -22.42 -3.99 -14.82
C LEU A 192 -23.42 -3.50 -15.88
N PHE A 193 -23.01 -2.58 -16.75
CA PHE A 193 -23.83 -2.10 -17.87
C PHE A 193 -24.26 -3.25 -18.78
N TRP A 194 -23.32 -4.11 -19.20
CA TRP A 194 -23.66 -5.24 -20.07
C TRP A 194 -24.52 -6.29 -19.39
N THR A 195 -24.28 -6.55 -18.10
CA THR A 195 -25.10 -7.47 -17.30
C THR A 195 -26.53 -6.95 -17.17
N TRP A 196 -26.68 -5.66 -16.90
CA TRP A 196 -27.99 -5.00 -16.86
C TRP A 196 -28.69 -5.05 -18.22
N LEU A 197 -27.99 -4.76 -19.31
CA LEU A 197 -28.56 -4.82 -20.65
C LEU A 197 -29.04 -6.23 -21.01
N ALA A 198 -28.23 -7.26 -20.75
CA ALA A 198 -28.61 -8.66 -20.95
C ALA A 198 -29.85 -9.05 -20.11
N PHE A 199 -29.91 -8.59 -18.86
CA PHE A 199 -31.07 -8.79 -17.99
C PHE A 199 -32.33 -8.13 -18.54
N THR A 200 -32.23 -6.90 -19.06
CA THR A 200 -33.39 -6.21 -19.66
C THR A 200 -33.93 -6.95 -20.89
N PHE A 201 -33.06 -7.48 -21.76
CA PHE A 201 -33.47 -8.30 -22.89
C PHE A 201 -34.12 -9.62 -22.46
N TYR A 202 -33.57 -10.27 -21.45
CA TYR A 202 -34.15 -11.48 -20.87
C TYR A 202 -35.58 -11.23 -20.36
N LYS A 203 -35.77 -10.18 -19.56
CA LYS A 203 -37.10 -9.82 -19.01
C LYS A 203 -38.10 -9.43 -20.07
N TYR A 204 -37.67 -8.62 -21.04
CA TYR A 204 -38.50 -8.27 -22.19
C TYR A 204 -38.94 -9.51 -22.99
N GLY A 205 -38.04 -10.49 -23.15
CA GLY A 205 -38.33 -11.77 -23.78
C GLY A 205 -39.37 -12.61 -23.03
N GLU A 206 -39.29 -12.67 -21.69
CA GLU A 206 -40.31 -13.35 -20.87
C GLU A 206 -41.71 -12.74 -21.05
N GLU A 207 -41.81 -11.40 -21.00
CA GLU A 207 -43.10 -10.69 -21.04
C GLU A 207 -43.75 -10.73 -22.42
N ARG A 208 -42.97 -10.56 -23.49
CA ARG A 208 -43.48 -10.58 -24.88
C ARG A 208 -43.48 -11.96 -25.53
N GLY A 209 -43.24 -13.00 -24.74
CA GLY A 209 -43.41 -14.40 -25.12
C GLY A 209 -42.23 -15.03 -25.88
N GLY A 210 -41.15 -14.30 -26.14
CA GLY A 210 -39.99 -14.76 -26.90
C GLY A 210 -40.33 -15.21 -28.32
N ALA A 211 -39.37 -15.14 -29.25
CA ALA A 211 -39.58 -15.59 -30.63
C ALA A 211 -39.91 -17.09 -30.79
N PHE A 212 -39.99 -17.87 -29.69
CA PHE A 212 -40.08 -19.33 -29.69
C PHE A 212 -41.37 -19.91 -29.12
N ARG A 213 -42.27 -19.13 -28.49
CA ARG A 213 -43.55 -19.68 -28.00
C ARG A 213 -44.55 -20.02 -29.11
N GLY A 214 -44.33 -19.53 -30.33
CA GLY A 214 -45.20 -19.78 -31.49
C GLY A 214 -44.83 -21.01 -32.34
N LEU A 215 -43.66 -21.64 -32.11
CA LEU A 215 -43.28 -22.88 -32.81
C LEU A 215 -44.00 -24.07 -32.17
N LYS A 216 -45.32 -24.15 -32.36
CA LYS A 216 -46.04 -25.41 -32.21
C LYS A 216 -45.41 -26.41 -33.18
N LYS A 217 -44.69 -27.38 -32.61
CA LYS A 217 -44.12 -28.53 -33.30
C LYS A 217 -45.25 -29.22 -34.08
N GLY A 218 -45.30 -29.03 -35.40
CA GLY A 218 -46.21 -29.75 -36.26
C GLY A 218 -45.91 -31.24 -36.13
N SER A 219 -46.82 -31.98 -35.50
CA SER A 219 -46.77 -33.43 -35.44
C SER A 219 -46.93 -33.97 -36.87
N ARG A 220 -45.90 -34.64 -37.37
CA ARG A 220 -46.03 -35.60 -38.47
C ARG A 220 -45.93 -36.99 -37.88
#